data_AF-S7XU31-F1
#
_entry.id   AF-S7XU31-F1
#
_cell.length_a   1.000
_cell.length_b   1.000
_cell.length_c   1.000
_cell.angle_alpha   90.00
_cell.angle_beta   90.00
_cell.angle_gamma   90.00
#
_symmetry.space_group_name_H-M   'P 1'
#
loop_
_entity.id
_entity.type
_entity.pdbx_description
1 polymer ?
#
loop_
_entity_poly.entity_id
_entity_poly.type
_entity_poly.pdbx_seq_one_letter_code
_entity_poly.pdbx_strand_id
1 'polypeptide(L)'
;MVVILEREGAKRCALEAMNIEPFTQKPFVDMINESHSRRIDYYLVRIKCANKGTLKASNTYYCYDGRQMCKYIFEMVISPEGRKIAIKNFVDPIFKETITEMAFFRLRYDSETPLRAEYAGNHLDFLESNSFRSKIFFKEDPLDSLSVNFQFKKIKNIPKLNKKQLLSIFLTILMILVISTFVIVTLEKKRDNKIDVRAGDINYKVKIK
;
A
#
# COMPACT_ATOMS: atom_id res chain seq x y z
N MET A 1 -22.45 -15.85 8.98
CA MET A 1 -21.87 -14.62 8.38
C MET A 1 -20.43 -14.92 7.98
N VAL A 2 -20.03 -14.59 6.75
CA VAL A 2 -18.68 -14.84 6.23
C VAL A 2 -18.04 -13.52 5.85
N VAL A 3 -16.84 -13.27 6.35
CA VAL A 3 -16.02 -12.09 6.04
C VAL A 3 -14.97 -12.48 5.02
N ILE A 4 -14.91 -11.75 3.91
CA ILE A 4 -13.93 -11.98 2.85
C ILE A 4 -12.71 -11.10 3.10
N LEU A 5 -11.54 -11.73 3.24
CA LEU A 5 -10.25 -11.08 3.42
C LEU A 5 -9.54 -11.01 2.06
N GLU A 6 -9.59 -9.85 1.41
CA GLU A 6 -8.96 -9.65 0.10
C GLU A 6 -7.65 -8.86 0.21
N ARG A 7 -6.58 -9.44 -0.33
CA ARG A 7 -5.29 -8.79 -0.54
C ARG A 7 -4.85 -9.07 -1.97
N GLU A 8 -4.54 -8.02 -2.72
CA GLU A 8 -4.02 -8.14 -4.10
C GLU A 8 -2.77 -9.02 -4.12
N GLY A 9 -2.69 -9.97 -5.06
CA GLY A 9 -1.58 -10.92 -5.18
C GLY A 9 -1.56 -12.06 -4.15
N ALA A 10 -2.56 -12.16 -3.27
CA ALA A 10 -2.67 -13.26 -2.30
C ALA A 10 -3.97 -14.06 -2.48
N LYS A 11 -3.99 -15.31 -2.00
CA LYS A 11 -5.19 -16.16 -2.06
C LYS A 11 -6.33 -15.53 -1.24
N ARG A 12 -7.53 -15.48 -1.82
CA ARG A 12 -8.76 -15.10 -1.11
C ARG A 12 -8.96 -16.04 0.07
N CYS A 13 -9.15 -15.47 1.25
CA CYS A 13 -9.44 -16.20 2.48
C CYS A 13 -10.77 -15.72 3.03
N ALA A 14 -11.57 -16.65 3.53
CA ALA A 14 -12.85 -16.37 4.15
C ALA A 14 -12.73 -16.67 5.64
N LEU A 15 -13.17 -15.73 6.48
CA LEU A 15 -13.35 -15.91 7.90
C LEU A 15 -14.84 -16.16 8.17
N GLU A 16 -15.16 -17.28 8.80
CA GLU A 16 -16.50 -17.48 9.34
C GLU A 16 -16.64 -16.63 10.60
N ALA A 17 -17.49 -15.60 10.57
CA ALA A 17 -17.61 -14.65 11.66
C ALA A 17 -18.25 -15.26 12.93
N MET A 18 -18.83 -16.45 12.83
CA MET A 18 -19.31 -17.21 13.98
C MET A 18 -18.16 -17.91 14.74
N ASN A 19 -16.96 -17.97 14.17
CA ASN A 19 -15.82 -18.53 14.85
C ASN A 19 -15.49 -17.71 16.10
N ILE A 20 -15.16 -18.42 17.17
CA ILE A 20 -14.75 -17.82 18.44
C ILE A 20 -13.30 -17.36 18.32
N GLU A 21 -13.07 -16.10 18.66
CA GLU A 21 -11.74 -15.52 18.66
C GLU A 21 -10.95 -15.98 19.90
N PRO A 22 -9.73 -16.53 19.75
CA PRO A 22 -9.03 -17.20 20.86
C PRO A 22 -8.65 -16.32 22.05
N PHE A 23 -8.39 -15.02 21.86
CA PHE A 23 -7.99 -14.14 22.97
C PHE A 23 -9.17 -13.64 23.79
N THR A 24 -10.25 -13.25 23.12
CA THR A 24 -11.43 -12.62 23.71
C THR A 24 -12.50 -13.63 24.09
N GLN A 25 -12.43 -14.85 23.55
CA GLN A 25 -13.44 -15.90 23.71
C GLN A 25 -14.85 -15.46 23.25
N LYS A 26 -14.91 -14.46 22.36
CA LYS A 26 -16.14 -13.96 21.75
C LYS A 26 -16.18 -14.32 20.26
N PRO A 27 -17.36 -14.57 19.68
CA PRO A 27 -17.51 -14.65 18.22
C PRO A 27 -17.04 -13.36 17.55
N PHE A 28 -16.38 -13.49 16.39
CA PHE A 28 -15.97 -12.32 15.60
C PHE A 28 -17.14 -11.40 15.25
N VAL A 29 -18.30 -11.98 14.93
CA VAL A 29 -19.53 -11.23 14.59
C VAL A 29 -19.94 -10.29 15.72
N ASP A 30 -19.83 -10.73 16.98
CA ASP A 30 -20.24 -9.91 18.12
C ASP A 30 -19.28 -8.73 18.31
N MET A 31 -17.98 -8.97 18.16
CA MET A 31 -16.96 -7.91 18.26
C MET A 31 -17.04 -6.90 17.12
N ILE A 32 -17.32 -7.37 15.90
CA ILE A 32 -17.55 -6.52 14.73
C ILE A 32 -18.79 -5.64 14.99
N ASN A 33 -19.90 -6.24 15.39
CA ASN A 33 -21.14 -5.52 15.68
C ASN A 33 -20.98 -4.52 16.83
N GLU A 34 -20.27 -4.91 17.91
CA GLU A 34 -19.95 -4.02 19.03
C GLU A 34 -19.16 -2.80 18.55
N SER A 35 -18.14 -3.00 17.71
CA SER A 35 -17.33 -1.90 17.15
C SER A 35 -18.15 -1.01 16.22
N HIS A 36 -18.93 -1.59 15.31
CA HIS A 36 -19.75 -0.87 14.36
C HIS A 36 -20.89 -0.10 15.04
N SER A 37 -21.46 -0.64 16.13
CA SER A 37 -22.47 0.07 16.94
C SER A 37 -21.93 1.38 17.54
N ARG A 38 -20.61 1.45 17.78
CA ARG A 38 -19.90 2.64 18.25
C ARG A 38 -19.37 3.52 17.11
N ARG A 39 -19.74 3.22 15.86
CA ARG A 39 -19.25 3.89 14.63
C ARG A 39 -17.73 3.83 14.49
N ILE A 40 -17.18 2.67 14.80
CA ILE A 40 -15.75 2.41 14.86
C ILE A 40 -15.40 1.27 13.90
N ASP A 41 -14.35 1.47 13.09
CA ASP A 41 -13.79 0.41 12.23
C ASP A 41 -13.28 -0.76 13.08
N TYR A 42 -13.52 -1.99 12.63
CA TYR A 42 -12.96 -3.18 13.27
C TYR A 42 -11.72 -3.68 12.51
N TYR A 43 -10.68 -4.09 13.24
CA TYR A 43 -9.43 -4.55 12.64
C TYR A 43 -9.19 -6.02 12.96
N LEU A 44 -9.01 -6.81 11.92
CA LEU A 44 -8.60 -8.21 11.96
C LEU A 44 -7.12 -8.34 11.61
N VAL A 45 -6.48 -9.35 12.16
CA VAL A 45 -5.15 -9.79 11.73
C VAL A 45 -5.24 -11.19 11.18
N ARG A 46 -4.70 -11.37 9.98
CA ARG A 46 -4.44 -12.67 9.38
C ARG A 46 -2.96 -12.98 9.49
N ILE A 47 -2.63 -14.17 9.96
CA ILE A 47 -1.25 -14.67 9.96
C ILE A 47 -1.13 -15.96 9.17
N LYS A 48 0.09 -16.22 8.70
CA LYS A 48 0.51 -17.48 8.12
C LYS A 48 1.74 -17.97 8.88
N CYS A 49 1.74 -19.23 9.31
CA CYS A 49 2.84 -19.81 10.06
C CYS A 49 3.77 -20.67 9.19
N ALA A 50 5.03 -20.77 9.60
CA ALA A 50 6.02 -21.69 9.06
C ALA A 50 5.71 -23.10 9.58
N ASN A 51 5.41 -24.02 8.67
CA ASN A 51 5.08 -25.39 9.00
C ASN A 51 6.35 -26.15 9.44
N LYS A 52 6.36 -26.71 10.66
CA LYS A 52 7.53 -27.43 11.21
C LYS A 52 7.53 -28.93 10.95
N GLY A 53 6.59 -29.52 10.21
CA GLY A 53 6.63 -30.98 10.07
C GLY A 53 5.62 -31.71 9.18
N THR A 54 4.77 -31.03 8.40
CA THR A 54 3.88 -31.76 7.49
C THR A 54 4.27 -31.57 6.02
N LEU A 55 4.50 -32.69 5.32
CA LEU A 55 4.91 -32.83 3.91
C LEU A 55 3.92 -32.21 2.89
N LYS A 56 2.87 -31.55 3.35
CA LYS A 56 1.99 -30.71 2.55
C LYS A 56 2.04 -29.33 3.17
N ALA A 57 2.55 -28.35 2.42
CA ALA A 57 2.47 -26.94 2.77
C ALA A 57 1.00 -26.56 2.97
N SER A 58 0.49 -26.72 4.19
CA SER A 58 -0.83 -26.23 4.55
C SER A 58 -0.72 -24.72 4.50
N ASN A 59 -1.32 -24.15 3.46
CA ASN A 59 -1.40 -22.71 3.24
C ASN A 59 -2.50 -22.13 4.16
N THR A 60 -2.48 -22.57 5.42
CA THR A 60 -3.52 -22.28 6.41
C THR A 60 -3.25 -20.90 6.96
N TYR A 61 -4.28 -20.07 6.90
CA TYR A 61 -4.28 -18.75 7.47
C TYR A 61 -5.09 -18.77 8.75
N TYR A 62 -4.55 -18.14 9.79
CA TYR A 62 -5.25 -17.97 11.06
C TYR A 62 -5.66 -16.51 11.21
N CYS A 63 -6.86 -16.27 11.73
CA CYS A 63 -7.40 -14.93 11.94
C CYS A 63 -7.57 -14.66 13.43
N TYR A 64 -7.21 -13.46 13.84
CA TYR A 64 -7.26 -12.99 15.22
C TYR A 64 -7.82 -11.58 15.29
N ASP A 65 -8.24 -11.18 16.47
CA ASP A 65 -8.51 -9.77 16.76
C ASP A 65 -7.21 -8.96 16.60
N GLY A 66 -7.27 -7.89 15.81
CA GLY A 66 -6.07 -7.12 15.48
C GLY A 66 -5.44 -6.43 16.67
N ARG A 67 -6.26 -5.95 17.63
CA ARG A 67 -5.78 -5.29 18.83
C ARG A 67 -5.08 -6.28 19.76
N GLN A 68 -5.71 -7.42 20.04
CA GLN A 68 -5.13 -8.44 20.92
C GLN A 68 -3.85 -9.03 20.33
N MET A 69 -3.85 -9.32 19.02
CA MET A 69 -2.66 -9.84 18.36
C MET A 69 -1.50 -8.85 18.41
N CYS A 70 -1.76 -7.55 18.26
CA CYS A 70 -0.73 -6.53 18.42
C CYS A 70 -0.15 -6.48 19.85
N LYS A 71 -0.99 -6.59 20.88
CA LYS A 71 -0.53 -6.65 22.28
C LYS A 71 0.34 -7.87 22.58
N TYR A 72 0.12 -8.97 21.86
CA TYR A 72 0.88 -10.19 22.01
C TYR A 72 2.25 -10.13 21.31
N ILE A 73 2.27 -9.68 20.05
CA ILE A 73 3.44 -9.73 19.18
C ILE A 73 4.41 -8.57 19.42
N PHE A 74 3.90 -7.39 19.75
CA PHE A 74 4.69 -6.18 19.87
C PHE A 74 4.79 -5.70 21.31
N GLU A 75 5.89 -5.03 21.62
CA GLU A 75 6.10 -4.38 22.91
C GLU A 75 6.65 -2.96 22.74
N MET A 76 6.42 -2.12 23.74
CA MET A 76 7.12 -0.84 23.84
C MET A 76 8.47 -1.05 24.50
N VAL A 77 9.53 -0.68 23.79
CA VAL A 77 10.89 -0.63 24.32
C VAL A 77 11.24 0.84 24.60
N ILE A 78 11.66 1.13 25.83
CA ILE A 78 12.13 2.45 26.25
C ILE A 78 13.65 2.45 26.16
N SER A 79 14.20 3.29 25.29
CA SER A 79 15.64 3.46 25.10
C SER A 79 16.06 4.91 25.37
N PRO A 80 17.36 5.20 25.55
CA PRO A 80 17.86 6.59 25.64
C PRO A 80 17.48 7.45 24.43
N GLU A 81 17.25 6.82 23.27
CA GLU A 81 16.81 7.48 22.03
C GLU A 81 15.30 7.76 22.00
N GLY A 82 14.56 7.26 22.99
CA GLY A 82 13.11 7.39 23.10
C GLY A 82 12.38 6.04 23.15
N ARG A 83 11.05 6.12 23.07
CA ARG A 83 10.16 4.96 23.08
C ARG A 83 9.98 4.46 21.65
N LYS A 84 10.23 3.17 21.42
CA LYS A 84 10.05 2.50 20.12
C LYS A 84 9.19 1.27 20.30
N ILE A 85 8.40 0.92 19.29
CA ILE A 85 7.70 -0.36 19.25
C ILE A 85 8.63 -1.37 18.60
N ALA A 86 8.81 -2.51 19.26
CA ALA A 86 9.61 -3.63 18.76
C ALA A 86 8.76 -4.90 18.71
N ILE A 87 9.22 -5.89 17.94
CA ILE A 87 8.65 -7.23 17.96
C ILE A 87 9.18 -7.94 19.20
N LYS A 88 8.28 -8.33 20.10
CA LYS A 88 8.58 -9.14 21.28
C LYS A 88 8.78 -10.60 20.89
N ASN A 89 7.76 -11.17 20.24
CA ASN A 89 7.74 -12.55 19.78
C ASN A 89 7.02 -12.60 18.43
N PHE A 90 7.63 -13.18 17.39
CA PHE A 90 6.97 -13.37 16.09
C PHE A 90 6.50 -14.81 15.89
N VAL A 91 5.68 -15.26 16.84
CA VAL A 91 5.20 -16.65 16.97
C VAL A 91 3.70 -16.64 17.21
N ASP A 92 2.98 -17.62 16.69
CA ASP A 92 1.55 -17.79 16.92
C ASP A 92 1.29 -18.08 18.42
N PRO A 93 0.39 -17.33 19.07
CA PRO A 93 0.05 -17.50 20.48
C PRO A 93 -0.55 -18.86 20.82
N ILE A 94 -1.31 -19.47 19.90
CA ILE A 94 -2.05 -20.72 20.08
C ILE A 94 -1.19 -21.91 19.67
N PHE A 95 -0.70 -21.90 18.43
CA PHE A 95 0.00 -23.05 17.86
C PHE A 95 1.51 -23.05 18.11
N LYS A 96 2.05 -21.96 18.67
CA LYS A 96 3.49 -21.78 18.96
C LYS A 96 4.40 -21.94 17.73
N GLU A 97 3.86 -21.69 16.54
CA GLU A 97 4.59 -21.73 15.27
C GLU A 97 5.12 -20.36 14.87
N THR A 98 6.27 -20.30 14.21
CA THR A 98 6.85 -19.02 13.75
C THR A 98 5.96 -18.40 12.68
N ILE A 99 5.63 -17.11 12.85
CA ILE A 99 4.83 -16.36 11.88
C ILE A 99 5.73 -15.98 10.69
N THR A 100 5.24 -16.21 9.48
CA THR A 100 5.93 -15.85 8.22
C THR A 100 5.29 -14.66 7.52
N GLU A 101 3.97 -14.52 7.66
CA GLU A 101 3.21 -13.40 7.12
C GLU A 101 2.24 -12.92 8.18
N MET A 102 2.15 -11.60 8.35
CA MET A 102 1.12 -10.94 9.14
C MET A 102 0.53 -9.80 8.30
N ALA A 103 -0.78 -9.83 8.12
CA ALA A 103 -1.53 -8.87 7.34
C ALA A 103 -2.75 -8.40 8.14
N PHE A 104 -2.96 -7.09 8.17
CA PHE A 104 -4.07 -6.44 8.84
C PHE A 104 -5.17 -6.15 7.82
N PHE A 105 -6.41 -6.36 8.26
CA PHE A 105 -7.60 -6.11 7.46
C PHE A 105 -8.57 -5.24 8.26
N ARG A 106 -9.19 -4.28 7.59
CA ARG A 106 -10.11 -3.32 8.17
C ARG A 106 -11.51 -3.59 7.67
N LEU A 107 -12.45 -3.74 8.59
CA LEU A 107 -13.87 -3.74 8.32
C LEU A 107 -14.43 -2.38 8.68
N ARG A 108 -14.74 -1.58 7.67
CA ARG A 108 -15.31 -0.25 7.89
C ARG A 108 -16.72 -0.35 8.46
N TYR A 109 -17.04 0.52 9.40
CA TYR A 109 -18.40 0.59 9.95
C TYR A 109 -19.42 1.17 8.96
N ASP A 110 -18.96 2.00 8.01
CA ASP A 110 -19.79 2.73 7.04
C ASP A 110 -19.90 2.04 5.68
N SER A 111 -19.36 0.82 5.53
CA SER A 111 -19.38 0.13 4.25
C SER A 111 -20.77 -0.42 3.93
N GLU A 112 -21.23 -0.16 2.70
CA GLU A 112 -22.41 -0.82 2.11
C GLU A 112 -22.23 -2.35 2.02
N THR A 113 -20.97 -2.83 2.05
CA THR A 113 -20.62 -4.25 2.11
C THR A 113 -19.88 -4.57 3.41
N PRO A 114 -20.57 -4.68 4.57
CA PRO A 114 -19.93 -4.90 5.88
C PRO A 114 -19.15 -6.22 5.98
N LEU A 115 -19.26 -7.09 4.97
CA LEU A 115 -18.63 -8.40 4.90
C LEU A 115 -17.29 -8.42 4.16
N ARG A 116 -16.85 -7.30 3.58
CA ARG A 116 -15.59 -7.22 2.85
C ARG A 116 -14.55 -6.47 3.68
N ALA A 117 -13.50 -7.17 4.07
CA ALA A 117 -12.41 -6.55 4.81
C ALA A 117 -11.36 -6.01 3.82
N GLU A 118 -10.99 -4.75 3.99
CA GLU A 118 -9.96 -4.08 3.19
C GLU A 118 -8.58 -4.34 3.78
N TYR A 119 -7.60 -4.71 2.94
CA TYR A 119 -6.21 -4.78 3.41
C TYR A 119 -5.74 -3.41 3.90
N ALA A 120 -5.24 -3.35 5.14
CA ALA A 120 -4.83 -2.12 5.82
C ALA A 120 -3.31 -1.96 5.95
N GLY A 121 -2.56 -3.07 5.93
CA GLY A 121 -1.10 -3.07 6.09
C GLY A 121 -0.55 -4.40 6.60
N ASN A 122 0.74 -4.46 6.85
CA ASN A 122 1.44 -5.60 7.45
C ASN A 122 2.16 -5.20 8.75
N HIS A 123 2.93 -6.12 9.31
CA HIS A 123 3.70 -5.90 10.54
C HIS A 123 4.77 -4.80 10.43
N LEU A 124 5.40 -4.61 9.26
CA LEU A 124 6.35 -3.52 9.02
C LEU A 124 5.63 -2.17 9.02
N ASP A 125 4.48 -2.09 8.33
CA ASP A 125 3.64 -0.89 8.32
C ASP A 125 3.21 -0.52 9.75
N PHE A 126 2.91 -1.52 10.58
CA PHE A 126 2.58 -1.33 11.99
C PHE A 126 3.74 -0.78 12.82
N LEU A 127 4.98 -1.21 12.57
CA LEU A 127 6.18 -0.72 13.26
C LEU A 127 6.54 0.72 12.84
N GLU A 128 6.31 1.06 11.58
CA GLU A 128 6.68 2.38 11.03
C GLU A 128 5.60 3.45 11.27
N SER A 129 4.33 3.11 11.10
CA SER A 129 3.23 4.10 11.05
C SER A 129 2.53 4.28 12.38
N ASN A 130 2.72 5.44 13.01
CA ASN A 130 1.98 5.79 14.21
C ASN A 130 0.48 5.94 13.97
N SER A 131 0.10 6.52 12.84
CA SER A 131 -1.31 6.67 12.47
C SER A 131 -2.00 5.32 12.36
N PHE A 132 -1.31 4.30 11.84
CA PHE A 132 -1.87 2.97 11.72
C PHE A 132 -2.07 2.31 13.10
N ARG A 133 -1.10 2.44 14.00
CA ARG A 133 -1.24 1.97 15.40
C ARG A 133 -2.41 2.63 16.12
N SER A 134 -2.52 3.96 16.04
CA SER A 134 -3.62 4.69 16.68
C SER A 134 -5.00 4.28 16.17
N LYS A 135 -5.10 3.83 14.90
CA LYS A 135 -6.36 3.31 14.35
C LYS A 135 -6.73 1.94 14.90
N ILE A 136 -5.76 1.03 15.10
CA ILE A 136 -6.02 -0.31 15.66
C ILE A 136 -6.40 -0.24 17.14
N PHE A 137 -5.71 0.61 17.90
CA PHE A 137 -5.93 0.71 19.35
C PHE A 137 -7.06 1.66 19.73
N PHE A 138 -7.59 2.46 18.80
CA PHE A 138 -8.50 3.58 19.09
C PHE A 138 -7.91 4.56 20.13
N LYS A 139 -8.48 5.75 20.25
CA LYS A 139 -8.11 6.70 21.31
C LYS A 139 -8.65 6.19 22.66
N GLU A 140 -8.07 5.13 23.21
CA GLU A 140 -8.17 4.82 24.64
C GLU A 140 -6.89 5.31 25.32
N ASP A 141 -7.10 6.17 26.31
CA ASP A 141 -6.20 6.89 27.22
C ASP A 141 -4.90 7.49 26.62
N PRO A 142 -4.66 8.82 26.69
CA PRO A 142 -3.36 9.42 26.35
C PRO A 142 -2.16 8.81 27.10
N LEU A 143 -2.42 8.12 28.22
CA LEU A 143 -1.45 7.38 29.01
C LEU A 143 -1.23 5.93 28.53
N ASP A 144 -2.26 5.26 27.99
CA ASP A 144 -2.21 3.90 27.41
C ASP A 144 -1.91 3.91 25.91
N SER A 145 -2.18 5.03 25.23
CA SER A 145 -1.71 5.33 23.90
C SER A 145 -0.23 5.58 24.03
N LEU A 146 0.53 4.50 23.85
CA LEU A 146 1.96 4.43 23.59
C LEU A 146 2.47 5.81 23.16
N SER A 147 2.91 6.63 24.12
CA SER A 147 3.45 7.96 23.82
C SER A 147 4.84 7.73 23.27
N VAL A 148 4.89 7.21 22.04
CA VAL A 148 6.06 7.07 21.20
C VAL A 148 6.59 8.48 21.06
N ASN A 149 7.72 8.75 21.69
CA ASN A 149 8.39 10.03 21.51
C ASN A 149 8.71 10.15 20.02
N PHE A 150 8.13 11.14 19.36
CA PHE A 150 8.30 11.37 17.93
C PHE A 150 9.76 11.75 17.66
N GLN A 151 10.63 10.75 17.49
CA GLN A 151 11.70 10.92 16.53
C GLN A 151 11.03 10.88 15.16
N PHE A 152 10.53 12.04 14.73
CA PHE A 152 10.46 12.33 13.32
C PHE A 152 11.87 12.09 12.80
N LYS A 153 12.17 10.88 12.31
CA LYS A 153 13.10 10.78 11.18
C LYS A 153 12.46 11.73 10.19
N LYS A 154 13.04 12.94 10.08
CA LYS A 154 12.67 13.90 9.05
C LYS A 154 12.54 13.01 7.82
N ILE A 155 11.31 12.86 7.31
CA ILE A 155 11.10 12.39 5.95
C ILE A 155 12.19 13.12 5.22
N LYS A 156 13.18 12.41 4.65
CA LYS A 156 14.24 13.08 3.88
C LYS A 156 13.44 13.96 2.96
N ASN A 157 13.45 15.27 3.24
CA ASN A 157 12.63 16.20 2.49
C ASN A 157 13.16 15.97 1.09
N ILE A 158 12.36 15.32 0.24
CA ILE A 158 12.61 15.33 -1.19
C ILE A 158 12.85 16.81 -1.43
N PRO A 159 14.06 17.23 -1.83
CA PRO A 159 14.41 18.64 -1.84
C PRO A 159 13.31 19.32 -2.64
N LYS A 160 12.45 20.08 -1.94
CA LYS A 160 11.30 20.71 -2.58
C LYS A 160 11.91 21.54 -3.69
N LEU A 161 11.65 21.16 -4.94
CA LEU A 161 12.11 21.91 -6.09
C LEU A 161 11.75 23.36 -5.83
N ASN A 162 12.77 24.20 -5.75
CA ASN A 162 12.57 25.61 -5.43
C ASN A 162 11.63 26.18 -6.51
N LYS A 163 10.74 27.13 -6.18
CA LYS A 163 9.82 27.73 -7.16
C LYS A 163 10.58 28.24 -8.40
N LYS A 164 11.82 28.69 -8.21
CA LYS A 164 12.76 29.08 -9.28
C LYS A 164 13.23 27.91 -10.16
N GLN A 165 13.48 26.73 -9.57
CA GLN A 165 13.87 25.52 -10.30
C GLN A 165 12.70 24.95 -11.10
N LEU A 166 11.49 24.95 -10.53
CA LEU A 166 10.26 24.57 -11.22
C LEU A 166 9.98 25.48 -12.43
N LEU A 167 10.15 26.81 -12.26
CA LEU A 167 10.04 27.77 -13.36
C LEU A 167 11.11 27.53 -14.44
N SER A 168 12.35 27.24 -14.05
CA SER A 168 13.45 26.96 -14.98
C SER A 168 13.21 25.68 -15.80
N ILE A 169 12.75 24.61 -15.16
CA ILE A 169 12.37 23.35 -15.83
C ILE A 169 11.19 23.60 -16.79
N PHE A 170 10.21 24.40 -16.40
CA PHE A 170 9.09 24.76 -17.27
C PHE A 170 9.54 25.56 -18.51
N LEU A 171 10.39 26.58 -18.32
CA LEU A 171 10.93 27.39 -19.41
C LEU A 171 11.80 26.58 -20.38
N THR A 172 12.59 25.62 -19.88
CA THR A 172 13.41 24.76 -20.73
C THR A 172 12.56 23.83 -21.57
N ILE A 173 11.50 23.23 -21.01
CA ILE A 173 10.54 22.43 -21.77
C ILE A 173 9.87 23.28 -22.86
N LEU A 174 9.46 24.51 -22.53
CA LEU A 174 8.85 25.43 -23.49
C LEU A 174 9.80 25.77 -24.64
N MET A 175 11.08 26.05 -24.36
CA MET A 175 12.08 26.32 -25.39
C MET A 175 12.31 25.12 -26.32
N ILE A 176 12.36 23.90 -25.77
CA ILE A 176 12.50 22.68 -26.57
C ILE A 176 11.31 22.53 -27.53
N LEU A 177 10.09 22.81 -27.07
CA LEU A 177 8.89 22.77 -27.91
C LEU A 177 8.91 23.83 -29.02
N VAL A 178 9.39 25.04 -28.74
CA VAL A 178 9.50 26.10 -29.75
C VAL A 178 10.57 25.76 -30.79
N ILE A 179 11.71 25.22 -30.38
CA ILE A 179 12.77 24.82 -31.30
C ILE A 179 12.29 23.65 -32.17
N SER A 180 11.64 22.64 -31.58
CA SER A 180 11.16 21.49 -32.34
C SER A 180 10.10 21.89 -33.37
N THR A 181 9.14 22.75 -32.99
CA THR A 181 8.14 23.30 -33.93
C THR A 181 8.79 24.14 -35.04
N PHE A 182 9.78 24.97 -34.72
CA PHE A 182 10.51 25.74 -35.73
C PHE A 182 11.27 24.84 -36.73
N VAL A 183 11.90 23.78 -36.24
CA VAL A 183 12.57 22.79 -37.11
C VAL A 183 11.57 22.09 -38.03
N ILE A 184 10.40 21.68 -37.51
CA ILE A 184 9.35 21.06 -38.33
C ILE A 184 8.88 22.02 -39.43
N VAL A 185 8.55 23.27 -39.07
CA VAL A 185 8.07 24.28 -40.05
C VAL A 185 9.12 24.59 -41.11
N THR A 186 10.40 24.69 -40.74
CA THR A 186 11.48 24.95 -41.71
C THR A 186 11.76 23.75 -42.63
N LEU A 187 11.56 22.52 -42.15
CA LEU A 187 11.63 21.32 -42.97
C LEU A 187 10.43 21.22 -43.94
N GLU A 188 9.22 21.54 -43.48
CA GLU A 188 8.02 21.58 -44.32
C GLU A 188 8.13 22.66 -45.41
N LYS A 189 8.58 23.87 -45.06
CA LYS A 189 8.79 24.95 -46.04
C LYS A 189 9.85 24.61 -47.10
N LYS A 190 10.87 23.82 -46.75
CA LYS A 190 11.86 23.31 -47.71
C LYS A 190 11.30 22.18 -48.59
N ARG A 191 10.29 21.45 -48.11
CA ARG A 191 9.61 20.40 -48.87
C ARG A 191 8.71 21.01 -49.95
N ASP A 192 7.97 22.06 -49.61
CA ASP A 192 7.10 22.77 -50.56
C ASP A 192 7.90 23.49 -51.65
N ASN A 193 9.04 24.12 -51.30
CA ASN A 193 9.92 24.77 -52.28
C ASN A 193 10.68 23.81 -53.21
N LYS A 194 10.63 22.48 -52.98
CA LYS A 194 11.31 21.48 -53.83
C LYS A 194 10.40 20.82 -54.86
N ILE A 195 9.09 21.09 -54.84
CA ILE A 195 8.12 20.40 -55.71
C ILE A 195 7.94 21.11 -57.07
N ASP A 196 8.36 22.38 -57.22
CA ASP A 196 8.12 23.15 -58.45
C ASP A 196 9.26 23.18 -59.49
N VAL A 197 10.28 22.32 -59.39
CA VAL A 197 11.32 22.22 -60.44
C VAL A 197 11.54 20.77 -60.85
N ARG A 198 10.60 20.20 -61.62
CA ARG A 198 10.80 19.08 -62.56
C ARG A 198 9.51 18.78 -63.35
N ALA A 199 9.00 19.76 -64.08
CA ALA A 199 8.28 19.45 -65.33
C ALA A 199 9.35 19.23 -66.42
N GLY A 200 9.95 18.05 -66.40
CA GLY A 200 10.98 17.65 -67.35
C GLY A 200 10.37 17.23 -68.67
N ASP A 201 10.76 17.93 -69.74
CA ASP A 201 10.57 17.57 -71.14
C ASP A 201 10.89 16.10 -71.41
N ILE A 202 9.91 15.37 -71.95
CA ILE A 202 10.08 14.03 -72.46
C ILE A 202 10.44 14.15 -73.94
N ASN A 203 11.71 13.88 -74.29
CA ASN A 203 12.16 13.78 -75.68
C ASN A 203 12.61 12.34 -75.97
N TYR A 204 11.78 11.60 -76.71
CA TYR A 204 12.09 10.25 -77.19
C TYR A 204 13.05 10.33 -78.39
N LYS A 205 14.24 9.72 -78.26
CA LYS A 205 15.10 9.39 -79.42
C LYS A 205 14.93 7.92 -79.78
N VAL A 206 14.18 7.67 -80.86
CA VAL A 206 14.11 6.39 -81.57
C VAL A 206 15.42 6.18 -82.33
N LYS A 207 16.08 5.04 -82.12
CA LYS A 207 17.31 4.64 -82.82
C LYS A 207 16.92 3.59 -83.87
N ILE A 208 16.93 4.00 -85.13
CA ILE A 208 16.70 3.12 -86.29
C ILE A 208 17.98 2.31 -86.55
N LYS A 209 17.83 1.00 -86.71
CA LYS A 209 18.75 0.12 -87.43
C LYS A 209 17.94 -0.78 -88.33
#